data_AF-A0A6A5KCE2-F1
#
_entry.id   AF-A0A6A5KCE2-F1
#
_cell.length_a   1.000
_cell.length_b   1.000
_cell.length_c   1.000
_cell.angle_alpha   90.00
_cell.angle_beta   90.00
_cell.angle_gamma   90.00
#
_symmetry.space_group_name_H-M   'P 1'
#
loop_
_entity.id
_entity.type
_entity.pdbx_description
1 polymer ?
#
loop_
_entity_poly.entity_id
_entity_poly.type
_entity_poly.pdbx_seq_one_letter_code
_entity_poly.pdbx_strand_id
1 'polypeptide(L)'
;MTSPETPVDGGKKLTKGNQPTWAYDLKLDPTTGLRKSEVLVHGGSKSRAVLTTYVHALNYDTLRFVAPDGHAYMWVSNTKVSSVYGSRYDTLRHALFVAAGNIADPLYGHIVADHCFWDGHVNPDGDGVPDEALYVRSSYVDPALVVATLQVLKDWEKHTLRAEKRAHPKAFLATEEEARRCYLGKMSYWKA
;
A
#
# COMPACT_ATOMS: atom_id res chain seq x y z
N MET A 1 6.27 -53.60 33.76
CA MET A 1 6.73 -53.02 32.48
C MET A 1 6.58 -51.52 32.59
N THR A 2 7.69 -50.85 32.86
CA THR A 2 7.84 -49.41 33.01
C THR A 2 8.14 -48.79 31.64
N SER A 3 7.35 -47.82 31.21
CA SER A 3 7.64 -47.00 30.04
C SER A 3 8.70 -45.94 30.39
N PRO A 4 9.68 -45.66 29.51
CA PRO A 4 10.70 -44.66 29.78
C PRO A 4 10.18 -43.24 29.57
N GLU A 5 10.53 -42.36 30.49
CA GLU A 5 10.38 -40.91 30.41
C GLU A 5 11.33 -40.34 29.34
N THR A 6 10.83 -39.44 28.49
CA THR A 6 11.65 -38.58 27.63
C THR A 6 11.54 -37.11 28.07
N PRO A 7 12.61 -36.32 27.88
CA PRO A 7 12.90 -35.17 28.74
C PRO A 7 12.17 -33.90 28.29
N VAL A 8 11.88 -33.06 29.27
CA VAL A 8 11.39 -31.70 29.12
C VAL A 8 12.50 -30.85 28.51
N ASP A 9 12.45 -30.62 27.19
CA ASP A 9 13.40 -29.71 26.54
C ASP A 9 12.98 -28.26 26.76
N GLY A 10 13.95 -27.48 27.24
CA GLY A 10 13.76 -26.14 27.79
C GLY A 10 13.19 -25.17 26.77
N GLY A 11 11.99 -24.66 27.07
CA GLY A 11 11.43 -23.49 26.41
C GLY A 11 12.34 -22.28 26.60
N LYS A 12 13.31 -22.10 25.69
CA LYS A 12 13.92 -20.80 25.45
C LYS A 12 12.78 -19.86 25.04
N LYS A 13 12.31 -19.04 25.97
CA LYS A 13 11.59 -17.80 25.65
C LYS A 13 12.50 -17.02 24.71
N LEU A 14 12.23 -17.11 23.40
CA LEU A 14 12.66 -16.12 22.43
C LEU A 14 12.15 -14.79 22.96
N THR A 15 13.04 -14.03 23.59
CA THR A 15 12.81 -12.62 23.85
C THR A 15 12.45 -12.02 22.50
N LYS A 16 11.20 -11.56 22.33
CA LYS A 16 10.80 -10.70 21.23
C LYS A 16 11.72 -9.49 21.27
N GLY A 17 12.86 -9.57 20.58
CA GLY A 17 13.64 -8.40 20.24
C GLY A 17 12.67 -7.48 19.48
N ASN A 18 12.67 -6.20 19.84
CA ASN A 18 11.93 -5.18 19.10
C ASN A 18 12.35 -5.29 17.63
N GLN A 19 11.52 -5.96 16.83
CA GLN A 19 11.66 -5.99 15.38
C GLN A 19 11.62 -4.52 14.94
N PRO A 20 12.54 -4.07 14.07
CA PRO A 20 12.47 -2.72 13.52
C PRO A 20 11.13 -2.57 12.79
N THR A 21 10.18 -1.90 13.43
CA THR A 21 8.87 -1.64 12.85
C THR A 21 8.93 -0.34 12.07
N TRP A 22 8.47 -0.37 10.84
CA TRP A 22 8.16 0.84 10.09
C TRP A 22 7.03 1.60 10.80
N ALA A 23 7.20 2.91 10.96
CA ALA A 23 6.15 3.78 11.48
C ALA A 23 5.87 4.89 10.48
N TYR A 24 4.58 5.13 10.23
CA TYR A 24 4.07 6.14 9.31
C TYR A 24 3.21 7.14 10.08
N ASP A 25 3.62 8.40 10.07
CA ASP A 25 2.90 9.51 10.68
C ASP A 25 2.50 10.52 9.61
N LEU A 26 1.20 10.61 9.32
CA LEU A 26 0.60 11.64 8.48
C LEU A 26 -0.17 12.64 9.35
N LYS A 27 0.25 13.91 9.33
CA LYS A 27 -0.51 15.03 9.91
C LYS A 27 -1.05 15.89 8.80
N LEU A 28 -2.37 16.05 8.80
CA LEU A 28 -3.08 16.98 7.94
C LEU A 28 -3.40 18.26 8.72
N ASP A 29 -3.44 19.38 8.03
CA ASP A 29 -4.04 20.61 8.52
C ASP A 29 -5.56 20.39 8.62
N PRO A 30 -6.17 20.51 9.82
CA PRO A 30 -7.60 20.27 10.00
C PRO A 30 -8.48 21.27 9.23
N THR A 31 -7.94 22.45 8.90
CA THR A 31 -8.69 23.54 8.26
C THR A 31 -8.73 23.35 6.75
N THR A 32 -7.56 23.11 6.15
CA THR A 32 -7.42 23.00 4.69
C THR A 32 -7.51 21.55 4.21
N GLY A 33 -7.32 20.58 5.12
CA GLY A 33 -7.15 19.17 4.78
C GLY A 33 -5.83 18.90 4.06
N LEU A 34 -4.92 19.88 3.93
CA LEU A 34 -3.65 19.72 3.24
C LEU A 34 -2.60 19.07 4.17
N ARG A 35 -1.58 18.42 3.60
CA ARG A 35 -0.50 17.82 4.40
C ARG A 35 0.26 18.89 5.17
N LYS A 36 0.37 18.70 6.48
CA LYS A 36 1.23 19.47 7.40
C LYS A 36 2.57 18.77 7.65
N SER A 37 2.56 17.45 7.85
CA SER A 37 3.77 16.64 7.94
C SER A 37 3.51 15.21 7.49
N GLU A 38 4.51 14.57 6.91
CA GLU A 38 4.48 13.16 6.56
C GLU A 38 5.86 12.58 6.84
N VAL A 39 5.91 11.57 7.71
CA VAL A 39 7.15 10.95 8.14
C VAL A 39 6.98 9.44 8.06
N LEU A 40 7.83 8.80 7.27
CA LEU A 40 8.00 7.36 7.26
C LEU A 40 9.37 7.05 7.88
N VAL A 41 9.43 6.27 8.96
CA VAL A 41 10.67 5.96 9.67
C VAL A 41 10.87 4.45 9.78
N HIS A 42 12.11 4.01 9.57
CA HIS A 42 12.53 2.63 9.66
C HIS A 42 13.30 2.36 10.96
N GLY A 43 12.62 1.83 11.98
CA GLY A 43 13.24 1.49 13.28
C GLY A 43 13.12 2.58 14.36
N GLY A 44 14.00 2.51 15.37
CA GLY A 44 13.94 3.35 16.57
C GLY A 44 14.43 4.80 16.38
N SER A 45 14.51 5.56 17.48
CA SER A 45 14.68 7.03 17.54
C SER A 45 15.88 7.67 16.80
N LYS A 46 16.77 6.90 16.16
CA LYS A 46 17.91 7.37 15.35
C LYS A 46 17.76 7.08 13.85
N SER A 47 16.64 6.51 13.41
CA SER A 47 16.41 6.20 12.01
C SER A 47 16.19 7.46 11.17
N ARG A 48 16.78 7.50 9.97
CA ARG A 48 16.51 8.56 9.00
C ARG A 48 15.07 8.44 8.48
N ALA A 49 14.35 9.56 8.48
CA ALA A 49 13.04 9.63 7.85
C ALA A 49 13.16 9.47 6.33
N VAL A 50 12.31 8.62 5.77
CA VAL A 50 12.04 8.50 4.33
C VAL A 50 11.02 9.55 3.95
N LEU A 51 11.40 10.44 3.04
CA LEU A 51 10.48 11.42 2.46
C LEU A 51 9.76 10.80 1.27
N THR A 52 8.44 10.74 1.34
CA THR A 52 7.57 10.31 0.25
C THR A 52 6.97 11.52 -0.47
N THR A 53 6.86 11.42 -1.80
CA THR A 53 6.26 12.46 -2.65
C THR A 53 5.19 11.82 -3.52
N TYR A 54 3.93 12.06 -3.15
CA TYR A 54 2.78 11.65 -3.94
C TYR A 54 2.47 12.70 -5.02
N VAL A 55 2.18 12.23 -6.23
CA VAL A 55 1.75 13.05 -7.36
C VAL A 55 0.51 12.42 -7.97
N HIS A 56 -0.62 13.13 -7.88
CA HIS A 56 -1.84 12.81 -8.60
C HIS A 56 -1.77 13.45 -9.99
N ALA A 57 -1.38 12.68 -11.01
CA ALA A 57 -1.20 13.21 -12.37
C ALA A 57 -2.39 12.86 -13.29
N LEU A 58 -2.38 13.43 -14.50
CA LEU A 58 -3.49 13.27 -15.45
C LEU A 58 -3.71 11.83 -15.91
N ASN A 59 -2.65 11.03 -15.96
CA ASN A 59 -2.68 9.69 -16.57
C ASN A 59 -2.59 8.58 -15.52
N TYR A 60 -1.79 8.78 -14.47
CA TYR A 60 -1.54 7.83 -13.40
C TYR A 60 -1.05 8.56 -12.15
N ASP A 61 -1.18 7.91 -11.01
CA ASP A 61 -0.70 8.40 -9.73
C ASP A 61 0.67 7.80 -9.44
N THR A 62 1.50 8.55 -8.72
CA THR A 62 2.82 8.05 -8.30
C THR A 62 3.13 8.39 -6.86
N LEU A 63 3.94 7.54 -6.21
CA LEU A 63 4.60 7.82 -4.95
C LEU A 63 6.10 7.60 -5.11
N ARG A 64 6.89 8.67 -5.03
CA ARG A 64 8.36 8.63 -5.13
C ARG A 64 9.00 8.70 -3.77
N PHE A 65 10.08 7.95 -3.56
CA PHE A 65 10.87 7.99 -2.33
C PHE A 65 12.30 7.46 -2.56
N VAL A 66 13.19 7.74 -1.61
CA VAL A 66 14.54 7.14 -1.53
C VAL A 66 14.60 6.32 -0.26
N ALA A 67 14.85 5.02 -0.38
CA ALA A 67 14.85 4.10 0.76
C ALA A 67 16.20 4.12 1.51
N PRO A 68 16.29 3.49 2.70
CA PRO A 68 17.53 3.45 3.48
C PRO A 68 18.72 2.78 2.78
N ASP A 69 18.46 1.94 1.79
CA ASP A 69 19.48 1.33 0.92
C ASP A 69 20.09 2.32 -0.09
N GLY A 70 19.57 3.55 -0.17
CA GLY A 70 20.03 4.60 -1.08
C GLY A 70 19.44 4.51 -2.49
N HIS A 71 18.59 3.52 -2.78
CA HIS A 71 17.92 3.41 -4.07
C HIS A 71 16.68 4.31 -4.14
N ALA A 72 16.44 4.85 -5.33
CA ALA A 72 15.22 5.58 -5.64
C ALA A 72 14.12 4.62 -6.10
N TYR A 73 12.92 4.82 -5.56
CA TYR A 73 11.75 3.99 -5.82
C TYR A 73 10.57 4.85 -6.29
N MET A 74 9.68 4.23 -7.07
CA MET A 74 8.43 4.84 -7.50
C MET A 74 7.32 3.80 -7.54
N TRP A 75 6.28 3.98 -6.72
CA TRP A 75 5.00 3.34 -7.01
C TRP A 75 4.31 4.08 -8.15
N VAL A 76 3.68 3.33 -9.04
CA VAL A 76 2.92 3.85 -10.17
C VAL A 76 1.60 3.08 -10.24
N SER A 77 0.48 3.80 -10.31
CA SER A 77 -0.81 3.20 -10.58
C SER A 77 -1.01 2.99 -12.09
N ASN A 78 -1.83 2.02 -12.49
CA ASN A 78 -2.14 1.77 -13.90
C ASN A 78 -2.96 2.90 -14.55
N THR A 79 -3.67 3.69 -13.74
CA THR A 79 -4.42 4.88 -14.18
C THR A 79 -4.64 5.84 -13.01
N LYS A 80 -5.09 7.08 -13.28
CA LYS A 80 -5.34 8.07 -12.23
C LYS A 80 -6.45 7.62 -11.28
N VAL A 81 -6.31 7.92 -9.99
CA VAL A 81 -7.39 7.69 -9.03
C VAL A 81 -8.50 8.72 -9.22
N SER A 82 -9.72 8.28 -9.51
CA SER A 82 -10.89 9.16 -9.59
C SER A 82 -12.16 8.31 -9.63
N SER A 83 -13.18 8.72 -8.88
CA SER A 83 -14.51 8.12 -8.94
C SER A 83 -15.30 8.62 -10.14
N VAL A 84 -14.96 9.79 -10.71
CA VAL A 84 -15.75 10.44 -11.78
C VAL A 84 -15.16 10.23 -13.18
N TYR A 85 -13.84 10.30 -13.31
CA TYR A 85 -13.14 10.34 -14.61
C TYR A 85 -11.90 9.43 -14.67
N GLY A 86 -11.80 8.43 -13.80
CA GLY A 86 -10.64 7.53 -13.72
C GLY A 86 -11.03 6.17 -13.16
N SER A 87 -10.15 5.58 -12.35
CA SER A 87 -10.48 4.35 -11.62
C SER A 87 -10.62 4.61 -10.14
N ARG A 88 -11.58 3.93 -9.53
CA ARG A 88 -11.70 3.91 -8.07
C ARG A 88 -10.49 3.18 -7.48
N TYR A 89 -10.15 3.53 -6.24
CA TYR A 89 -9.00 2.92 -5.54
C TYR A 89 -9.07 1.39 -5.54
N ASP A 90 -10.26 0.81 -5.36
CA ASP A 90 -10.49 -0.64 -5.30
C ASP A 90 -10.37 -1.36 -6.65
N THR A 91 -10.10 -0.64 -7.75
CA THR A 91 -9.83 -1.23 -9.07
C THR A 91 -8.43 -0.88 -9.60
N LEU A 92 -7.64 -0.14 -8.82
CA LEU A 92 -6.28 0.25 -9.20
C LEU A 92 -5.30 -0.90 -9.05
N ARG A 93 -4.41 -1.00 -10.04
CA ARG A 93 -3.22 -1.84 -10.00
C ARG A 93 -2.00 -0.95 -9.81
N HIS A 94 -1.05 -1.41 -9.02
CA HIS A 94 0.15 -0.66 -8.68
C HIS A 94 1.38 -1.50 -8.98
N ALA A 95 2.42 -0.85 -9.46
CA ALA A 95 3.74 -1.45 -9.61
C ALA A 95 4.77 -0.56 -8.92
N LEU A 96 5.66 -1.19 -8.14
CA LEU A 96 6.80 -0.55 -7.52
C LEU A 96 8.01 -0.75 -8.40
N PHE A 97 8.57 0.36 -8.86
CA PHE A 97 9.79 0.39 -9.63
C PHE A 97 10.97 0.84 -8.78
N VAL A 98 12.16 0.36 -9.10
CA VAL A 98 13.43 0.80 -8.52
C VAL A 98 14.39 1.25 -9.62
N ALA A 99 15.11 2.35 -9.38
CA ALA A 99 16.19 2.82 -10.26
C ALA A 99 17.29 1.74 -10.40
N ALA A 100 17.85 1.60 -11.61
CA ALA A 100 18.78 0.52 -11.94
C ALA A 100 20.03 1.05 -12.67
N GLY A 101 21.22 0.69 -12.17
CA GLY A 101 22.50 1.04 -12.78
C GLY A 101 22.65 2.56 -12.99
N ASN A 102 22.79 2.98 -14.24
CA ASN A 102 22.93 4.39 -14.63
C ASN A 102 21.59 5.10 -14.87
N ILE A 103 20.46 4.42 -14.71
CA ILE A 103 19.12 4.98 -14.90
C ILE A 103 18.65 5.57 -13.57
N ALA A 104 18.63 6.89 -13.49
CA ALA A 104 18.22 7.61 -12.28
C ALA A 104 16.70 7.60 -12.05
N ASP A 105 15.89 7.52 -13.12
CA ASP A 105 14.44 7.51 -13.01
C ASP A 105 13.92 6.07 -12.77
N PRO A 106 13.30 5.79 -11.61
CA PRO A 106 12.80 4.46 -11.30
C PRO A 106 11.83 3.91 -12.35
N LEU A 107 11.04 4.76 -13.02
CA LEU A 107 10.04 4.31 -13.99
C LEU A 107 10.63 3.47 -15.14
N TYR A 108 11.90 3.70 -15.48
CA TYR A 108 12.64 2.96 -16.52
C TYR A 108 13.54 1.86 -15.95
N GLY A 109 13.46 1.59 -14.65
CA GLY A 109 14.23 0.57 -13.95
C GLY A 109 13.50 -0.77 -13.86
N HIS A 110 13.64 -1.46 -12.72
CA HIS A 110 13.07 -2.80 -12.50
C HIS A 110 11.80 -2.76 -11.67
N ILE A 111 10.82 -3.60 -12.00
CA ILE A 111 9.65 -3.84 -11.15
C ILE A 111 10.05 -4.79 -10.03
N VAL A 112 9.91 -4.34 -8.79
CA VAL A 112 10.29 -5.09 -7.59
C VAL A 112 9.10 -5.55 -6.75
N ALA A 113 7.94 -4.94 -6.92
CA ALA A 113 6.69 -5.40 -6.34
C ALA A 113 5.50 -4.94 -7.18
N ASP A 114 4.37 -5.60 -7.03
CA ASP A 114 3.09 -5.22 -7.62
C ASP A 114 1.95 -5.53 -6.68
N HIS A 115 0.94 -4.68 -6.72
CA HIS A 115 -0.22 -4.75 -5.85
C HIS A 115 -1.50 -4.60 -6.68
N CYS A 116 -2.47 -5.47 -6.40
CA CYS A 116 -3.78 -5.41 -7.03
C CYS A 116 -4.85 -5.84 -6.03
N PHE A 117 -5.95 -5.08 -6.03
CA PHE A 117 -7.18 -5.53 -5.40
C PHE A 117 -7.76 -6.69 -6.21
N TRP A 118 -8.27 -7.72 -5.55
CA TRP A 118 -8.98 -8.85 -6.18
C TRP A 118 -8.14 -9.82 -7.03
N ASP A 119 -6.81 -9.81 -6.90
CA ASP A 119 -5.93 -10.84 -7.49
C ASP A 119 -5.47 -11.89 -6.45
N GLY A 120 -5.96 -11.80 -5.20
CA GLY A 120 -5.61 -12.70 -4.11
C GLY A 120 -6.28 -14.07 -4.18
N HIS A 121 -5.99 -14.91 -3.19
CA HIS A 121 -6.60 -16.23 -3.10
C HIS A 121 -8.12 -16.10 -2.86
N VAL A 122 -8.91 -16.95 -3.52
CA VAL A 122 -10.35 -17.08 -3.26
C VAL A 122 -10.53 -18.11 -2.15
N ASN A 123 -11.24 -17.78 -1.07
CA ASN A 123 -11.46 -18.76 0.01
C ASN A 123 -12.01 -20.08 -0.55
N PRO A 124 -11.50 -21.23 -0.10
CA PRO A 124 -11.86 -22.55 -0.65
C PRO A 124 -13.35 -22.89 -0.52
N ASP A 125 -14.08 -22.19 0.34
CA ASP A 125 -15.53 -22.32 0.51
C ASP A 125 -16.34 -21.65 -0.63
N GLY A 126 -15.69 -21.08 -1.65
CA GLY A 126 -16.33 -20.63 -2.89
C GLY A 126 -17.15 -19.34 -2.82
N ASP A 127 -17.49 -18.87 -1.61
CA ASP A 127 -18.32 -17.69 -1.37
C ASP A 127 -17.52 -16.37 -1.19
N GLY A 128 -16.20 -16.41 -1.37
CA GLY A 128 -15.30 -15.27 -1.15
C GLY A 128 -15.00 -14.46 -2.42
N VAL A 129 -14.98 -13.13 -2.31
CA VAL A 129 -14.27 -12.29 -3.29
C VAL A 129 -12.76 -12.49 -3.13
N PRO A 130 -11.95 -12.44 -4.21
CA PRO A 130 -10.52 -12.60 -4.08
C PRO A 130 -9.93 -11.49 -3.19
N ASP A 131 -8.96 -11.83 -2.35
CA ASP A 131 -8.37 -10.86 -1.44
C ASP A 131 -7.45 -9.86 -2.15
N GLU A 132 -7.01 -8.84 -1.42
CA GLU A 132 -5.94 -7.95 -1.84
C GLU A 132 -4.63 -8.73 -1.98
N ALA A 133 -3.94 -8.58 -3.11
CA ALA A 133 -2.67 -9.24 -3.37
C ALA A 133 -1.53 -8.25 -3.45
N LEU A 134 -0.44 -8.54 -2.75
CA LEU A 134 0.86 -7.90 -2.91
C LEU A 134 1.89 -8.98 -3.25
N TYR A 135 2.51 -8.84 -4.42
CA TYR A 135 3.57 -9.73 -4.86
C TYR A 135 4.91 -9.00 -4.83
N VAL A 136 5.85 -9.49 -4.01
CA VAL A 136 7.22 -8.95 -3.94
C VAL A 136 8.10 -9.78 -4.86
N ARG A 137 8.55 -9.18 -5.97
CA ARG A 137 9.29 -9.84 -7.05
C ARG A 137 10.78 -9.99 -6.76
N SER A 138 11.35 -9.07 -5.99
CA SER A 138 12.78 -9.02 -5.70
C SER A 138 13.06 -9.42 -4.26
N SER A 139 13.92 -10.43 -4.08
CA SER A 139 14.40 -10.86 -2.75
C SER A 139 15.32 -9.84 -2.08
N TYR A 140 15.81 -8.85 -2.81
CA TYR A 140 16.71 -7.81 -2.30
C TYR A 140 15.97 -6.62 -1.68
N VAL A 141 14.66 -6.50 -1.92
CA VAL A 141 13.87 -5.40 -1.37
C VAL A 141 13.26 -5.84 -0.05
N ASP A 142 13.35 -4.98 0.97
CA ASP A 142 12.69 -5.18 2.26
C ASP A 142 11.16 -5.25 2.07
N PRO A 143 10.52 -6.41 2.34
CA PRO A 143 9.06 -6.51 2.22
C PRO A 143 8.32 -5.51 3.11
N ALA A 144 8.88 -5.14 4.26
CA ALA A 144 8.24 -4.20 5.17
C ALA A 144 8.24 -2.77 4.61
N LEU A 145 9.30 -2.36 3.90
CA LEU A 145 9.34 -1.11 3.13
C LEU A 145 8.25 -1.09 2.05
N VAL A 146 8.08 -2.18 1.31
CA VAL A 146 7.06 -2.30 0.27
C VAL A 146 5.67 -2.09 0.85
N VAL A 147 5.35 -2.81 1.93
CA VAL A 147 4.06 -2.70 2.62
C VAL A 147 3.85 -1.29 3.17
N ALA A 148 4.85 -0.73 3.85
CA ALA A 148 4.73 0.59 4.47
C ALA A 148 4.50 1.69 3.42
N THR A 149 5.25 1.67 2.32
CA THR A 149 5.11 2.66 1.24
C THR A 149 3.84 2.48 0.41
N LEU A 150 3.36 1.24 0.24
CA LEU A 150 2.05 0.99 -0.35
C LEU A 150 0.93 1.56 0.52
N GLN A 151 1.02 1.43 1.84
CA GLN A 151 0.04 2.03 2.76
C GLN A 151 0.00 3.55 2.60
N VAL A 152 1.16 4.20 2.48
CA VAL A 152 1.24 5.64 2.19
C VAL A 152 0.52 6.01 0.90
N LEU A 153 0.76 5.27 -0.19
CA LEU A 153 0.09 5.51 -1.47
C LEU A 153 -1.43 5.39 -1.35
N LYS A 154 -1.92 4.30 -0.75
CA LYS A 154 -3.36 4.06 -0.58
C LYS A 154 -4.03 5.15 0.25
N ASP A 155 -3.35 5.66 1.27
CA ASP A 155 -3.89 6.75 2.10
C ASP A 155 -3.97 8.07 1.30
N TRP A 156 -2.99 8.35 0.46
CA TRP A 156 -3.03 9.48 -0.48
C TRP A 156 -4.19 9.36 -1.48
N GLU A 157 -4.37 8.20 -2.08
CA GLU A 157 -5.47 7.93 -3.02
C GLU A 157 -6.84 8.12 -2.36
N LYS A 158 -7.01 7.60 -1.14
CA LYS A 158 -8.22 7.84 -0.34
C LYS A 158 -8.43 9.32 -0.06
N HIS A 159 -7.37 10.07 0.20
CA HIS A 159 -7.44 11.50 0.45
C HIS A 159 -7.87 12.27 -0.81
N THR A 160 -7.32 11.91 -1.97
CA THR A 160 -7.74 12.43 -3.28
C THR A 160 -9.22 12.18 -3.53
N LEU A 161 -9.72 10.96 -3.27
CA LEU A 161 -11.14 10.64 -3.42
C LEU A 161 -12.04 11.42 -2.43
N ARG A 162 -11.59 11.64 -1.19
CA ARG A 162 -12.32 12.48 -0.23
C ARG A 162 -12.39 13.94 -0.68
N ALA A 163 -11.36 14.46 -1.32
CA ALA A 163 -11.38 15.79 -1.92
C ALA A 163 -12.35 15.85 -3.10
N GLU A 164 -12.30 14.86 -4.01
CA GLU A 164 -13.22 14.76 -5.15
C GLU A 164 -14.69 14.65 -4.71
N LYS A 165 -14.98 13.84 -3.69
CA LYS A 165 -16.33 13.72 -3.11
C LYS A 165 -16.86 15.05 -2.56
N ARG A 166 -15.99 15.86 -1.94
CA ARG A 166 -16.37 17.19 -1.44
C ARG A 166 -16.62 18.18 -2.59
N ALA A 167 -15.82 18.12 -3.65
CA ALA A 167 -15.96 19.01 -4.80
C ALA A 167 -17.16 18.66 -5.69
N HIS A 168 -17.41 17.36 -5.89
CA HIS A 168 -18.40 16.85 -6.86
C HIS A 168 -19.32 15.78 -6.24
N PRO A 169 -20.09 16.11 -5.18
CA PRO A 169 -20.83 15.11 -4.40
C PRO A 169 -21.87 14.33 -5.21
N LYS A 170 -22.56 14.97 -6.16
CA LYS A 170 -23.59 14.31 -7.00
C LYS A 170 -22.98 13.33 -7.99
N ALA A 171 -21.90 13.72 -8.66
CA ALA A 171 -21.21 12.86 -9.63
C ALA A 171 -20.53 11.68 -8.91
N PHE A 172 -19.93 11.94 -7.75
CA PHE A 172 -19.37 10.88 -6.90
C PHE A 172 -20.45 9.88 -6.47
N LEU A 173 -21.62 10.35 -6.02
CA LEU A 173 -22.71 9.46 -5.63
C LEU A 173 -23.21 8.59 -6.79
N ALA A 174 -23.40 9.18 -7.98
CA ALA A 174 -23.86 8.43 -9.15
C ALA A 174 -22.91 7.29 -9.52
N THR A 175 -21.60 7.56 -9.50
CA THR A 175 -20.56 6.55 -9.80
C THR A 175 -20.43 5.51 -8.69
N GLU A 176 -20.66 5.89 -7.43
CA GLU A 176 -20.75 4.97 -6.31
C GLU A 176 -21.96 4.01 -6.45
N GLU A 177 -23.13 4.53 -6.83
CA GLU A 177 -24.34 3.73 -7.09
C GLU A 177 -24.18 2.79 -8.29
N GLU A 178 -23.53 3.24 -9.36
CA GLU A 178 -23.22 2.40 -10.51
C GLU A 178 -22.30 1.24 -10.13
N ALA A 179 -21.22 1.52 -9.40
CA ALA A 179 -20.32 0.49 -8.91
C ALA A 179 -21.04 -0.55 -8.03
N ARG A 180 -22.01 -0.12 -7.20
CA ARG A 180 -22.85 -1.04 -6.40
C ARG A 180 -23.73 -1.97 -7.23
N ARG A 181 -23.92 -1.73 -8.53
CA ARG A 181 -24.65 -2.66 -9.40
C ARG A 181 -23.77 -3.84 -9.82
N CYS A 182 -22.46 -3.64 -9.89
CA CYS A 182 -21.48 -4.65 -10.26
C CYS A 182 -21.24 -5.65 -9.12
N TYR A 183 -20.91 -6.90 -9.46
CA TYR A 183 -20.68 -7.97 -8.48
C TYR A 183 -19.60 -7.60 -7.44
N LEU A 184 -18.46 -7.09 -7.89
CA LEU A 184 -17.36 -6.67 -7.02
C LEU A 184 -17.75 -5.48 -6.12
N GLY A 185 -18.45 -4.48 -6.68
CA GLY A 185 -18.88 -3.31 -5.92
C GLY A 185 -19.99 -3.62 -4.92
N LYS A 186 -20.83 -4.63 -5.18
CA LYS A 186 -21.74 -5.18 -4.16
C LYS A 186 -20.96 -5.73 -2.99
N MET A 187 -19.93 -6.54 -3.24
CA MET A 187 -19.17 -7.24 -2.20
C MET A 187 -18.22 -6.32 -1.40
N SER A 188 -17.58 -5.33 -2.02
CA SER A 188 -16.61 -4.45 -1.33
C SER A 188 -17.26 -3.57 -0.25
N TYR A 189 -18.54 -3.21 -0.41
CA TYR A 189 -19.27 -2.38 0.54
C TYR A 189 -19.65 -3.12 1.83
N TRP A 190 -19.73 -4.46 1.84
CA TRP A 190 -20.02 -5.23 3.07
C TRP A 190 -18.80 -5.38 3.98
N LYS A 191 -17.59 -5.07 3.50
CA LYS A 191 -16.35 -5.07 4.29
C LYS A 191 -15.98 -3.69 4.85
N ALA A 192 -16.70 -2.61 4.49
CA ALA A 192 -16.37 -1.22 4.83
C ALA A 192 -17.21 -0.65 5.98
#